data_AF-A0A7T6Z998-F1
#
_entry.id   AF-A0A7T6Z998-F1
#
_cell.length_a   1.000
_cell.length_b   1.000
_cell.length_c   1.000
_cell.angle_alpha   90.00
_cell.angle_beta   90.00
_cell.angle_gamma   90.00
#
_symmetry.space_group_name_H-M   'P 1'
#
loop_
_entity.id
_entity.type
_entity.pdbx_description
1 polymer ?
#
loop_
_entity_poly.entity_id
_entity_poly.type
_entity_poly.pdbx_seq_one_letter_code
_entity_poly.pdbx_strand_id
1 'polypeptide(L)'
;MSSQQHMQINPRLISMLAGEDVATIKNKPTLTMLPGVYGKLIHKHKRHIQKKYPENEHYLRCTHCNRKGKYDLQLVLVNNKNILEAEGNPDAREVMDWIQPTGYFRCKHCNSAGQWVNDNPVFPFELMGAVKKSSEGESRPGYYVGSHQLYDGTIPHWATDSEEHYLNKIEEGKDEAYVWNRLGNMYYSGGRPELSAAAHEHAIRLDPAQIESHFSIANLLAEMGEWTKASDHYRRMLIYAHAYTRLTPEKFRNMLANGLSESLKMYADSEGRVQFLPDGEENKEALQAAGLNQNNPNELIFHEMDLHPDDIESFYPLAEMYMGDQRMAISRRKRTLKLPRKKMKKA
;
A
#
# COMPACT_ATOMS: atom_id res chain seq x y z
N MET A 1 20.09 -9.82 11.85
CA MET A 1 19.37 -11.01 11.32
C MET A 1 19.99 -11.34 9.97
N SER A 2 20.34 -12.60 9.73
CA SER A 2 21.09 -13.02 8.53
C SER A 2 20.30 -12.75 7.25
N SER A 3 20.88 -11.99 6.32
CA SER A 3 20.34 -11.72 4.98
C SER A 3 20.21 -12.98 4.09
N GLN A 4 20.69 -14.13 4.57
CA GLN A 4 20.65 -15.43 3.89
C GLN A 4 19.48 -16.32 4.34
N GLN A 5 18.66 -15.89 5.30
CA GLN A 5 17.50 -16.66 5.74
C GLN A 5 16.39 -16.61 4.67
N HIS A 6 15.71 -17.74 4.43
CA HIS A 6 14.58 -17.81 3.51
C HIS A 6 13.50 -16.78 3.89
N MET A 7 13.16 -15.88 2.95
CA MET A 7 12.31 -14.71 3.20
C MET A 7 10.86 -14.87 2.73
N GLN A 8 10.44 -16.08 2.34
CA GLN A 8 9.09 -16.36 1.86
C GLN A 8 8.69 -15.38 0.73
N ILE A 9 9.57 -15.19 -0.25
CA ILE A 9 9.39 -14.28 -1.39
C ILE A 9 9.05 -15.15 -2.61
N ASN A 10 8.09 -14.71 -3.42
CA ASN A 10 7.77 -15.39 -4.67
C ASN A 10 8.92 -15.26 -5.69
N PRO A 11 9.45 -16.35 -6.27
CA PRO A 11 10.44 -16.28 -7.35
C PRO A 11 9.95 -15.46 -8.56
N ARG A 12 8.66 -15.52 -8.89
CA ARG A 12 8.07 -14.72 -9.99
C ARG A 12 8.17 -13.23 -9.74
N LEU A 13 7.98 -12.79 -8.48
CA LEU A 13 8.16 -11.40 -8.11
C LEU A 13 9.59 -10.92 -8.42
N ILE A 14 10.60 -11.71 -8.05
CA ILE A 14 12.00 -11.37 -8.33
C ILE A 14 12.26 -11.33 -9.83
N SER A 15 11.80 -12.35 -10.55
CA SER A 15 11.89 -12.44 -12.01
C SER A 15 11.35 -11.17 -12.69
N MET A 16 10.14 -10.73 -12.33
CA MET A 16 9.54 -9.52 -12.91
C MET A 16 10.27 -8.23 -12.49
N LEU A 17 10.66 -8.11 -11.22
CA LEU A 17 11.37 -6.92 -10.74
C LEU A 17 12.76 -6.76 -11.37
N ALA A 18 13.44 -7.88 -11.66
CA ALA A 18 14.80 -7.93 -12.18
C ALA A 18 14.86 -8.05 -13.72
N GLY A 19 13.76 -8.42 -14.39
CA GLY A 19 13.75 -8.72 -15.82
C GLY A 19 14.51 -10.02 -16.16
N GLU A 20 14.50 -10.99 -15.25
CA GLU A 20 15.20 -12.27 -15.40
C GLU A 20 14.19 -13.41 -15.58
N ASP A 21 14.56 -14.48 -16.29
CA ASP A 21 13.72 -15.68 -16.41
C ASP A 21 13.51 -16.33 -15.03
N VAL A 22 12.25 -16.65 -14.68
CA VAL A 22 11.92 -17.27 -13.39
C VAL A 22 12.67 -18.58 -13.13
N ALA A 23 13.05 -19.32 -14.17
CA ALA A 23 13.80 -20.57 -14.05
C ALA A 23 15.24 -20.35 -13.52
N THR A 24 15.80 -19.14 -13.63
CA THR A 24 17.12 -18.81 -13.07
C THR A 24 17.03 -18.40 -11.60
N ILE A 25 15.82 -18.05 -11.13
CA ILE A 25 15.58 -17.60 -9.76
C ILE A 25 15.49 -18.80 -8.81
N LYS A 26 16.23 -18.73 -7.70
CA LYS A 26 16.17 -19.75 -6.65
C LYS A 26 14.74 -19.89 -6.11
N ASN A 27 14.27 -21.13 -5.93
CA ASN A 27 12.96 -21.44 -5.34
C ASN A 27 12.71 -20.82 -3.95
N LYS A 28 13.77 -20.44 -3.23
CA LYS A 28 13.71 -19.74 -1.94
C LYS A 28 14.52 -18.45 -2.01
N PRO A 29 13.97 -17.38 -2.61
CA PRO A 29 14.69 -16.12 -2.72
C PRO A 29 14.97 -15.52 -1.34
N THR A 30 16.07 -14.78 -1.28
CA THR A 30 16.50 -14.02 -0.11
C THR A 30 16.28 -12.53 -0.35
N LEU A 31 16.33 -11.73 0.71
CA LEU A 31 16.19 -10.26 0.62
C LEU A 31 17.22 -9.63 -0.34
N THR A 32 18.41 -10.23 -0.47
CA THR A 32 19.47 -9.71 -1.35
C THR A 32 19.07 -9.71 -2.83
N MET A 33 18.16 -10.60 -3.21
CA MET A 33 17.66 -10.77 -4.58
C MET A 33 16.58 -9.74 -4.94
N LEU A 34 16.01 -9.01 -3.97
CA LEU A 34 15.09 -7.92 -4.28
C LEU A 34 15.88 -6.76 -4.92
N PRO A 35 15.48 -6.32 -6.14
CA PRO A 35 16.01 -5.12 -6.75
C PRO A 35 15.58 -3.85 -5.99
N GLY A 36 16.22 -2.74 -6.32
CA GLY A 36 15.93 -1.45 -5.68
C GLY A 36 16.65 -1.25 -4.35
N VAL A 37 16.47 -0.06 -3.78
CA VAL A 37 17.13 0.35 -2.53
C VAL A 37 16.20 0.26 -1.32
N TYR A 38 14.89 0.42 -1.52
CA TYR A 38 13.97 0.59 -0.40
C TYR A 38 13.61 -0.70 0.31
N GLY A 39 13.48 -1.83 -0.40
CA GLY A 39 13.15 -3.11 0.24
C GLY A 39 14.18 -3.52 1.30
N LYS A 40 15.48 -3.34 1.02
CA LYS A 40 16.57 -3.64 1.97
C LYS A 40 16.59 -2.66 3.13
N LEU A 41 16.44 -1.37 2.86
CA LEU A 41 16.36 -0.33 3.88
C LEU A 41 15.20 -0.62 4.84
N ILE A 42 14.01 -0.87 4.30
CA ILE A 42 12.80 -1.12 5.09
C ILE A 42 12.90 -2.39 5.91
N HIS A 43 13.43 -3.46 5.35
CA HIS A 43 13.62 -4.69 6.11
C HIS A 43 14.52 -4.50 7.35
N LYS A 44 15.56 -3.66 7.25
CA LYS A 44 16.48 -3.37 8.35
C LYS A 44 15.77 -2.66 9.52
N HIS A 45 14.79 -1.80 9.21
CA HIS A 45 14.07 -0.97 10.18
C HIS A 45 12.63 -1.46 10.45
N LYS A 46 12.24 -2.62 9.93
CA LYS A 46 10.86 -3.16 10.00
C LYS A 46 10.23 -3.26 11.39
N ARG A 47 11.04 -3.22 12.46
CA ARG A 47 10.56 -3.24 13.85
C ARG A 47 9.93 -1.91 14.27
N HIS A 48 10.23 -0.82 13.57
CA HIS A 48 9.67 0.50 13.81
C HIS A 48 8.37 0.75 13.02
N ILE A 49 8.13 -0.04 11.98
CA ILE A 49 6.90 0.03 11.17
C ILE A 49 5.74 -0.52 12.00
N GLN A 50 4.70 0.29 12.15
CA GLN A 50 3.56 -0.07 12.97
C GLN A 50 2.77 -1.19 12.29
N LYS A 51 2.47 -2.26 13.04
CA LYS A 51 1.57 -3.29 12.54
C LYS A 51 0.14 -2.76 12.51
N LYS A 52 -0.51 -2.88 11.35
CA LYS A 52 -1.92 -2.48 11.17
C LYS A 52 -2.88 -3.32 12.02
N TYR A 53 -2.55 -4.60 12.22
CA TYR A 53 -3.35 -5.55 12.98
C TYR A 53 -2.49 -6.21 14.06
N PRO A 54 -3.09 -6.64 15.18
CA PRO A 54 -2.38 -7.46 16.17
C PRO A 54 -1.91 -8.78 15.54
N GLU A 55 -0.89 -9.39 16.15
CA GLU A 55 -0.40 -10.70 15.72
C GLU A 55 -1.49 -11.76 15.87
N ASN A 56 -1.72 -12.52 14.79
CA ASN A 56 -2.72 -13.58 14.73
C ASN A 56 -2.04 -14.88 14.26
N GLU A 57 -1.18 -15.42 15.12
CA GLU A 57 -0.28 -16.51 14.75
C GLU A 57 -0.90 -17.89 14.92
N HIS A 58 -0.91 -18.67 13.85
CA HIS A 58 -1.41 -20.04 13.82
C HIS A 58 -0.36 -21.02 13.29
N TYR A 59 -0.38 -22.25 13.80
CA TYR A 59 0.37 -23.35 13.20
C TYR A 59 -0.41 -23.92 12.02
N LEU A 60 0.14 -23.78 10.82
CA LEU A 60 -0.45 -24.32 9.59
C LEU A 60 0.47 -25.38 9.00
N ARG A 61 -0.13 -26.44 8.45
CA ARG A 61 0.55 -27.43 7.64
C ARG A 61 0.43 -27.06 6.17
N CYS A 62 1.55 -27.05 5.46
CA CYS A 62 1.57 -26.88 4.01
C CYS A 62 1.19 -28.20 3.33
N THR A 63 0.23 -28.19 2.41
CA THR A 63 -0.21 -29.40 1.69
C THR A 63 0.86 -29.93 0.72
N HIS A 64 1.72 -29.07 0.20
CA HIS A 64 2.74 -29.46 -0.78
C HIS A 64 3.92 -30.23 -0.16
N CYS A 65 4.42 -29.82 1.01
CA CYS A 65 5.56 -30.49 1.65
C CYS A 65 5.23 -31.19 2.97
N ASN A 66 3.96 -31.14 3.38
CA ASN A 66 3.43 -31.72 4.61
C ASN A 66 4.09 -31.24 5.91
N ARG A 67 4.89 -30.16 5.86
CA ARG A 67 5.57 -29.59 7.03
C ARG A 67 4.75 -28.49 7.69
N LYS A 68 4.79 -28.46 9.02
CA LYS A 68 4.16 -27.44 9.86
C LYS A 68 5.05 -26.21 10.01
N GLY A 69 4.43 -25.05 10.14
CA GLY A 69 5.09 -23.81 10.51
C GLY A 69 4.11 -22.86 11.19
N LYS A 70 4.64 -21.93 11.99
CA LYS A 70 3.86 -20.84 12.58
C LYS A 70 3.75 -19.70 11.57
N TYR A 71 2.56 -19.19 11.30
CA TYR A 71 2.31 -18.11 10.34
C TYR A 71 1.35 -17.09 10.95
N ASP A 72 1.58 -15.81 10.67
CA ASP A 72 0.71 -14.72 11.10
C ASP A 72 -0.36 -14.48 10.02
N LEU A 73 -1.61 -14.77 10.37
CA LEU A 73 -2.77 -14.55 9.50
C LEU A 73 -3.19 -13.08 9.44
N GLN A 74 -2.73 -12.25 10.39
CA GLN A 74 -3.17 -10.88 10.61
C GLN A 74 -4.69 -10.78 10.72
N LEU A 75 -5.32 -9.89 9.96
CA LEU A 75 -6.77 -9.83 9.86
C LEU A 75 -7.28 -11.07 9.13
N VAL A 76 -8.19 -11.77 9.77
CA VAL A 76 -8.95 -12.89 9.19
C VAL A 76 -10.36 -12.42 8.92
N LEU A 77 -10.74 -12.34 7.65
CA LEU A 77 -12.13 -12.15 7.28
C LEU A 77 -12.83 -13.49 7.25
N VAL A 78 -14.02 -13.56 7.84
CA VAL A 78 -14.79 -14.78 8.00
C VAL A 78 -16.04 -14.68 7.13
N ASN A 79 -16.16 -15.61 6.19
CA ASN A 79 -17.35 -15.74 5.37
C ASN A 79 -18.45 -16.45 6.17
N ASN A 80 -19.43 -15.68 6.62
CA ASN A 80 -20.50 -16.16 7.48
C ASN A 80 -21.41 -17.21 6.79
N LYS A 81 -21.55 -17.15 5.46
CA LYS A 81 -22.41 -18.10 4.73
C LYS A 81 -21.91 -19.53 4.90
N ASN A 82 -20.61 -19.73 4.69
CA ASN A 82 -19.98 -21.05 4.75
C ASN A 82 -20.08 -21.66 6.17
N ILE A 83 -20.05 -20.82 7.22
CA ILE A 83 -20.16 -21.28 8.61
C ILE A 83 -21.60 -21.72 8.93
N LEU A 84 -22.60 -20.96 8.50
CA LEU A 84 -24.00 -21.26 8.76
C LEU A 84 -24.48 -22.51 8.01
N GLU A 85 -23.87 -22.80 6.87
CA GLU A 85 -24.18 -23.96 6.02
C GLU A 85 -23.46 -25.25 6.45
N ALA A 86 -22.45 -25.16 7.33
CA ALA A 86 -21.72 -26.33 7.80
C ALA A 86 -22.58 -27.16 8.78
N GLU A 87 -22.93 -28.39 8.41
CA GLU A 87 -23.82 -29.32 9.14
C GLU A 87 -23.22 -29.89 10.46
N GLY A 88 -22.73 -29.02 11.35
CA GLY A 88 -22.45 -29.36 12.75
C GLY A 88 -21.14 -30.10 13.04
N ASN A 89 -20.32 -30.45 12.04
CA ASN A 89 -18.96 -30.96 12.28
C ASN A 89 -17.99 -30.68 11.10
N PRO A 90 -17.33 -29.52 11.09
CA PRO A 90 -16.43 -29.15 10.00
C PRO A 90 -15.03 -29.78 10.16
N ASP A 91 -14.50 -30.37 9.09
CA ASP A 91 -13.10 -30.79 9.07
C ASP A 91 -12.18 -29.56 9.05
N ALA A 92 -11.02 -29.66 9.71
CA ALA A 92 -9.94 -28.67 9.70
C ALA A 92 -9.60 -28.11 8.30
N ARG A 93 -9.74 -28.90 7.24
CA ARG A 93 -9.52 -28.48 5.85
C ARG A 93 -10.63 -27.57 5.33
N GLU A 94 -11.89 -27.91 5.59
CA GLU A 94 -13.06 -27.11 5.18
C GLU A 94 -13.09 -25.76 5.89
N VAL A 95 -12.62 -25.72 7.13
CA VAL A 95 -12.55 -24.50 7.95
C VAL A 95 -11.66 -23.45 7.30
N MET A 96 -10.61 -23.87 6.58
CA MET A 96 -9.74 -22.94 5.86
C MET A 96 -10.46 -22.28 4.68
N ASP A 97 -11.52 -22.88 4.14
CA ASP A 97 -12.34 -22.34 3.05
C ASP A 97 -13.35 -21.27 3.51
N TRP A 98 -13.47 -21.06 4.83
CA TRP A 98 -14.37 -20.07 5.41
C TRP A 98 -13.71 -18.71 5.61
N ILE A 99 -12.39 -18.63 5.42
CA ILE A 99 -11.62 -17.47 5.81
C ILE A 99 -10.88 -16.82 4.64
N GLN A 100 -10.66 -15.51 4.72
CA GLN A 100 -9.72 -14.78 3.88
C GLN A 100 -8.71 -14.04 4.77
N PRO A 101 -7.54 -14.65 5.03
CA PRO A 101 -6.47 -14.02 5.77
C PRO A 101 -5.77 -12.95 4.92
N THR A 102 -5.48 -11.81 5.54
CA THR A 102 -4.75 -10.71 4.91
C THR A 102 -3.23 -10.87 5.04
N GLY A 103 -2.75 -11.63 6.01
CA GLY A 103 -1.33 -11.89 6.21
C GLY A 103 -0.69 -12.57 5.00
N TYR A 104 0.38 -11.97 4.46
CA TYR A 104 1.11 -12.57 3.35
C TYR A 104 2.19 -13.51 3.88
N PHE A 105 2.12 -14.77 3.47
CA PHE A 105 3.16 -15.75 3.74
C PHE A 105 3.17 -16.88 2.70
N ARG A 106 4.37 -17.38 2.41
CA ARG A 106 4.61 -18.63 1.66
C ARG A 106 5.20 -19.68 2.59
N CYS A 107 5.18 -20.95 2.23
CA CYS A 107 5.66 -22.02 3.12
C CYS A 107 7.12 -21.82 3.51
N LYS A 108 7.43 -21.72 4.82
CA LYS A 108 8.81 -21.57 5.33
C LYS A 108 9.77 -22.66 4.84
N HIS A 109 9.22 -23.78 4.40
CA HIS A 109 9.92 -25.02 4.07
C HIS A 109 10.12 -25.29 2.57
N CYS A 110 9.12 -25.03 1.73
CA CYS A 110 9.19 -25.26 0.27
C CYS A 110 8.82 -24.02 -0.56
N ASN A 111 8.45 -22.91 0.08
CA ASN A 111 8.05 -21.64 -0.54
C ASN A 111 6.80 -21.70 -1.46
N SER A 112 6.07 -22.82 -1.45
CA SER A 112 4.74 -22.89 -2.06
C SER A 112 3.71 -22.06 -1.28
N ALA A 113 2.59 -21.76 -1.91
CA ALA A 113 1.54 -20.91 -1.37
C ALA A 113 0.14 -21.44 -1.75
N GLY A 114 -0.92 -20.81 -1.23
CA GLY A 114 -2.31 -21.03 -1.66
C GLY A 114 -3.00 -22.28 -1.12
N GLN A 115 -2.34 -23.16 -0.36
CA GLN A 115 -2.98 -24.36 0.21
C GLN A 115 -2.44 -24.71 1.59
N TRP A 116 -3.32 -24.62 2.58
CA TRP A 116 -3.00 -24.74 4.00
C TRP A 116 -4.02 -25.59 4.73
N VAL A 117 -3.57 -26.28 5.78
CA VAL A 117 -4.44 -27.00 6.71
C VAL A 117 -4.12 -26.52 8.12
N ASN A 118 -5.14 -26.24 8.92
CA ASN A 118 -4.99 -25.93 10.33
C ASN A 118 -5.44 -27.11 11.18
N ASP A 119 -4.49 -27.85 11.75
CA ASP A 119 -4.79 -29.05 12.54
C ASP A 119 -5.29 -28.75 13.96
N ASN A 120 -5.43 -27.48 14.32
CA ASN A 120 -5.88 -27.11 15.65
C ASN A 120 -7.40 -27.32 15.76
N PRO A 121 -7.89 -28.29 16.56
CA PRO A 121 -9.32 -28.54 16.71
C PRO A 121 -10.06 -27.37 17.37
N VAL A 122 -9.35 -26.41 17.97
CA VAL A 122 -9.93 -25.21 18.59
C VAL A 122 -10.21 -24.11 17.56
N PHE A 123 -9.50 -24.09 16.42
CA PHE A 123 -9.61 -23.02 15.43
C PHE A 123 -11.04 -22.82 14.86
N PRO A 124 -11.82 -23.87 14.53
CA PRO A 124 -13.20 -23.69 14.08
C PRO A 124 -14.08 -22.98 15.12
N PHE A 125 -13.90 -23.31 16.41
CA PHE A 125 -14.63 -22.66 17.50
C PHE A 125 -14.22 -21.19 17.68
N GLU A 126 -12.96 -20.83 17.41
CA GLU A 126 -12.52 -19.44 17.40
C GLU A 126 -13.25 -18.62 16.32
N LEU A 127 -13.42 -19.19 15.11
CA LEU A 127 -14.15 -18.55 14.02
C LEU A 127 -15.64 -18.40 14.33
N MET A 128 -16.28 -19.46 14.84
CA MET A 128 -17.69 -19.40 15.28
C MET A 128 -17.90 -18.35 16.37
N GLY A 129 -16.96 -18.25 17.32
CA GLY A 129 -16.97 -17.22 18.35
C GLY A 129 -16.85 -15.80 17.78
N ALA A 130 -16.05 -15.60 16.74
CA ALA A 130 -15.94 -14.33 16.03
C ALA A 130 -17.25 -13.94 15.32
N VAL A 131 -17.89 -14.90 14.64
CA VAL A 131 -19.22 -14.71 14.01
C VAL A 131 -20.27 -14.34 15.05
N LYS A 132 -20.33 -15.08 16.15
CA LYS A 132 -21.31 -14.82 17.22
C LYS A 132 -21.15 -13.41 17.79
N LYS A 133 -19.94 -13.02 18.17
CA LYS A 133 -19.66 -11.65 18.66
C LYS A 133 -20.07 -10.59 17.64
N SER A 134 -19.75 -10.80 16.36
CA SER A 134 -20.14 -9.88 15.29
C SER A 134 -21.66 -9.73 15.16
N SER A 135 -22.43 -10.81 15.39
CA SER A 135 -23.89 -10.76 15.40
C SER A 135 -24.46 -9.99 16.59
N GLU A 136 -23.71 -9.90 17.68
CA GLU A 136 -24.04 -9.15 18.89
C GLU A 136 -23.56 -7.67 18.81
N GLY A 137 -23.01 -7.24 17.67
CA GLY A 137 -22.46 -5.89 17.47
C GLY A 137 -21.06 -5.69 18.07
N GLU A 138 -20.42 -6.76 18.56
CA GLU A 138 -19.06 -6.75 19.08
C GLU A 138 -18.04 -7.22 18.02
N SER A 139 -16.81 -6.74 18.08
CA SER A 139 -15.72 -7.26 17.24
C SER A 139 -14.74 -8.09 18.06
N ARG A 140 -14.21 -9.16 17.46
CA ARG A 140 -13.08 -9.90 18.01
C ARG A 140 -11.79 -9.36 17.38
N PRO A 141 -10.79 -8.91 18.15
CA PRO A 141 -9.53 -8.46 17.58
C PRO A 141 -8.93 -9.50 16.63
N GLY A 142 -8.56 -9.06 15.43
CA GLY A 142 -8.00 -9.93 14.38
C GLY A 142 -9.03 -10.67 13.52
N TYR A 143 -10.34 -10.61 13.83
CA TYR A 143 -11.39 -11.28 13.05
C TYR A 143 -12.54 -10.34 12.70
N TYR A 144 -12.99 -10.38 11.45
CA TYR A 144 -14.15 -9.62 10.98
C TYR A 144 -15.03 -10.48 10.10
N VAL A 145 -16.34 -10.30 10.19
CA VAL A 145 -17.28 -10.95 9.27
C VAL A 145 -17.37 -10.15 7.98
N GLY A 146 -17.13 -10.80 6.84
CA GLY A 146 -17.17 -10.14 5.53
C GLY A 146 -16.24 -10.79 4.51
N SER A 147 -15.99 -10.08 3.42
CA SER A 147 -15.05 -10.51 2.38
C SER A 147 -14.13 -9.38 1.93
N HIS A 148 -12.93 -9.77 1.51
CA HIS A 148 -11.97 -8.89 0.85
C HIS A 148 -12.10 -9.03 -0.66
N GLN A 149 -12.09 -7.89 -1.35
CA GLN A 149 -12.19 -7.80 -2.80
C GLN A 149 -11.09 -6.87 -3.33
N LEU A 150 -10.44 -7.27 -4.41
CA LEU A 150 -9.45 -6.46 -5.11
C LEU A 150 -10.14 -5.34 -5.91
N TYR A 151 -9.34 -4.37 -6.37
CA TYR A 151 -9.81 -3.18 -7.09
C TYR A 151 -10.64 -3.47 -8.36
N ASP A 152 -10.50 -4.66 -8.93
CA ASP A 152 -11.15 -5.12 -10.15
C ASP A 152 -12.33 -6.08 -9.90
N GLY A 153 -12.68 -6.29 -8.63
CA GLY A 153 -13.76 -7.16 -8.24
C GLY A 153 -13.36 -8.60 -7.90
N THR A 154 -12.09 -8.97 -8.08
CA THR A 154 -11.59 -10.33 -7.77
C THR A 154 -11.66 -10.58 -6.26
N ILE A 155 -12.07 -11.79 -5.86
CA ILE A 155 -12.21 -12.20 -4.45
C ILE A 155 -11.15 -13.28 -4.17
N PRO A 156 -9.95 -12.91 -3.69
CA PRO A 156 -8.86 -13.85 -3.44
C PRO A 156 -9.09 -14.59 -2.13
N HIS A 157 -8.75 -15.87 -2.07
CA HIS A 157 -8.81 -16.62 -0.81
C HIS A 157 -7.63 -16.23 0.10
N TRP A 158 -6.42 -16.21 -0.47
CA TRP A 158 -5.19 -15.86 0.22
C TRP A 158 -4.56 -14.58 -0.32
N ALA A 159 -3.78 -13.89 0.52
CA ALA A 159 -2.91 -12.79 0.07
C ALA A 159 -1.96 -13.22 -1.08
N THR A 160 -1.53 -14.48 -1.09
CA THR A 160 -0.71 -15.02 -2.19
C THR A 160 -1.51 -15.22 -3.48
N ASP A 161 -2.82 -15.43 -3.42
CA ASP A 161 -3.64 -15.48 -4.63
C ASP A 161 -3.79 -14.08 -5.23
N SER A 162 -3.84 -13.06 -4.35
CA SER A 162 -3.78 -11.66 -4.78
C SER A 162 -2.46 -11.35 -5.47
N GLU A 163 -1.33 -11.81 -4.91
CA GLU A 163 -0.02 -11.69 -5.54
C GLU A 163 -0.01 -12.32 -6.93
N GLU A 164 -0.39 -13.59 -7.08
CA GLU A 164 -0.38 -14.28 -8.38
C GLU A 164 -1.30 -13.58 -9.39
N HIS A 165 -2.48 -13.11 -8.95
CA HIS A 165 -3.41 -12.35 -9.79
C HIS A 165 -2.77 -11.05 -10.32
N TYR A 166 -2.12 -10.27 -9.46
CA TYR A 166 -1.44 -9.05 -9.88
C TYR A 166 -0.25 -9.33 -10.79
N LEU A 167 0.56 -10.37 -10.49
CA LEU A 167 1.70 -10.76 -11.33
C LEU A 167 1.23 -11.18 -12.74
N ASN A 168 0.14 -11.93 -12.85
CA ASN A 168 -0.44 -12.27 -14.15
C ASN A 168 -0.91 -11.03 -14.92
N LYS A 169 -1.56 -10.08 -14.24
CA LYS A 169 -1.96 -8.81 -14.86
C LYS A 169 -0.79 -7.96 -15.33
N ILE A 170 0.34 -8.00 -14.62
CA ILE A 170 1.56 -7.32 -15.03
C ILE A 170 2.11 -7.97 -16.31
N GLU A 171 2.12 -9.31 -16.41
CA GLU A 171 2.53 -10.02 -17.63
C GLU A 171 1.64 -9.72 -18.85
N GLU A 172 0.37 -9.39 -18.64
CA GLU A 172 -0.57 -8.97 -19.70
C GLU A 172 -0.28 -7.55 -20.25
N GLY A 173 0.58 -6.76 -19.59
CA GLY A 173 1.20 -5.55 -20.15
C GLY A 173 0.35 -4.27 -20.17
N LYS A 174 -0.74 -4.19 -19.39
CA LYS A 174 -1.57 -2.97 -19.31
C LYS A 174 -1.54 -2.36 -17.92
N ASP A 175 -1.37 -1.03 -17.87
CA ASP A 175 -1.39 -0.23 -16.63
C ASP A 175 -0.39 -0.73 -15.57
N GLU A 176 0.79 -1.19 -16.01
CA GLU A 176 1.75 -1.90 -15.15
C GLU A 176 2.10 -1.12 -13.88
N ALA A 177 2.42 0.18 -13.97
CA ALA A 177 2.76 0.99 -12.79
C ALA A 177 1.64 1.03 -11.75
N TYR A 178 0.38 1.10 -12.20
CA TYR A 178 -0.79 1.07 -11.32
C TYR A 178 -0.98 -0.31 -10.69
N VAL A 179 -0.81 -1.39 -11.46
CA VAL A 179 -0.91 -2.76 -10.94
C VAL A 179 0.21 -3.04 -9.93
N TRP A 180 1.44 -2.58 -10.19
CA TRP A 180 2.56 -2.64 -9.24
C TRP A 180 2.27 -1.86 -7.95
N ASN A 181 1.61 -0.70 -8.03
CA ASN A 181 1.14 0.01 -6.84
C ASN A 181 0.16 -0.85 -6.02
N ARG A 182 -0.82 -1.49 -6.69
CA ARG A 182 -1.80 -2.35 -6.01
C ARG A 182 -1.15 -3.57 -5.37
N LEU A 183 -0.17 -4.17 -6.03
CA LEU A 183 0.65 -5.23 -5.46
C LEU A 183 1.42 -4.75 -4.21
N GLY A 184 1.98 -3.54 -4.25
CA GLY A 184 2.63 -2.91 -3.11
C GLY A 184 1.70 -2.70 -1.90
N ASN A 185 0.48 -2.24 -2.15
CA ASN A 185 -0.55 -2.06 -1.11
C ASN A 185 -0.97 -3.40 -0.48
N MET A 186 -1.07 -4.46 -1.30
CA MET A 186 -1.35 -5.82 -0.83
C MET A 186 -0.24 -6.31 0.09
N TYR A 187 1.04 -6.16 -0.30
CA TYR A 187 2.15 -6.54 0.57
C TYR A 187 2.18 -5.76 1.88
N TYR A 188 1.92 -4.45 1.84
CA TYR A 188 1.86 -3.65 3.07
C TYR A 188 0.75 -4.15 4.00
N SER A 189 -0.45 -4.36 3.44
CA SER A 189 -1.60 -4.91 4.18
C SER A 189 -1.37 -6.33 4.69
N GLY A 190 -0.53 -7.11 4.01
CA GLY A 190 -0.07 -8.43 4.42
C GLY A 190 1.18 -8.43 5.29
N GLY A 191 1.58 -7.28 5.85
CA GLY A 191 2.71 -7.12 6.79
C GLY A 191 4.08 -7.44 6.21
N ARG A 192 4.26 -7.19 4.91
CA ARG A 192 5.53 -7.32 4.17
C ARG A 192 5.98 -5.97 3.63
N PRO A 193 6.32 -5.00 4.50
CA PRO A 193 6.68 -3.66 4.06
C PRO A 193 7.92 -3.64 3.15
N GLU A 194 8.83 -4.62 3.27
CA GLU A 194 9.99 -4.73 2.38
C GLU A 194 9.60 -5.09 0.94
N LEU A 195 8.57 -5.93 0.75
CA LEU A 195 8.06 -6.28 -0.57
C LEU A 195 7.19 -5.16 -1.13
N SER A 196 6.41 -4.51 -0.26
CA SER A 196 5.61 -3.33 -0.59
C SER A 196 6.49 -2.24 -1.21
N ALA A 197 7.60 -1.92 -0.56
CA ALA A 197 8.48 -0.88 -1.05
C ALA A 197 9.19 -1.23 -2.36
N ALA A 198 9.61 -2.49 -2.55
CA ALA A 198 10.18 -2.92 -3.82
C ALA A 198 9.16 -2.79 -4.97
N ALA A 199 7.88 -3.14 -4.73
CA ALA A 199 6.81 -3.00 -5.72
C ALA A 199 6.47 -1.53 -6.01
N HIS A 200 6.37 -0.67 -4.99
CA HIS A 200 6.15 0.75 -5.18
C HIS A 200 7.33 1.45 -5.88
N GLU A 201 8.56 1.05 -5.57
CA GLU A 201 9.78 1.59 -6.21
C GLU A 201 9.81 1.21 -7.69
N HIS A 202 9.39 -0.01 -8.02
CA HIS A 202 9.26 -0.44 -9.41
C HIS A 202 8.12 0.32 -10.12
N ALA A 203 6.98 0.53 -9.48
CA ALA A 203 5.90 1.35 -10.03
C ALA A 203 6.36 2.76 -10.41
N ILE A 204 7.13 3.41 -9.53
CA ILE A 204 7.71 4.76 -9.79
C ILE A 204 8.73 4.73 -10.93
N ARG A 205 9.48 3.63 -11.09
CA ARG A 205 10.42 3.47 -12.20
C ARG A 205 9.72 3.36 -13.55
N LEU A 206 8.58 2.68 -13.58
CA LEU A 206 7.75 2.55 -14.78
C LEU A 206 7.01 3.85 -15.10
N ASP A 207 6.50 4.53 -14.07
CA ASP A 207 5.83 5.82 -14.19
C ASP A 207 6.24 6.74 -13.02
N PRO A 208 7.13 7.72 -13.24
CA PRO A 208 7.51 8.70 -12.22
C PRO A 208 6.31 9.46 -11.64
N ALA A 209 5.22 9.60 -12.40
CA ALA A 209 4.01 10.28 -11.96
C ALA A 209 3.03 9.37 -11.19
N GLN A 210 3.42 8.13 -10.83
CA GLN A 210 2.59 7.23 -10.03
C GLN A 210 2.53 7.68 -8.56
N ILE A 211 1.69 8.68 -8.30
CA ILE A 211 1.54 9.40 -7.02
C ILE A 211 1.23 8.48 -5.84
N GLU A 212 0.33 7.50 -6.01
CA GLU A 212 -0.02 6.58 -4.92
C GLU A 212 1.22 5.81 -4.41
N SER A 213 2.20 5.53 -5.27
CA SER A 213 3.44 4.83 -4.88
C SER A 213 4.42 5.76 -4.18
N HIS A 214 4.52 7.02 -4.62
CA HIS A 214 5.26 8.04 -3.88
C HIS A 214 4.72 8.21 -2.47
N PHE A 215 3.39 8.36 -2.32
CA PHE A 215 2.73 8.46 -1.03
C PHE A 215 3.01 7.23 -0.13
N SER A 216 2.90 6.02 -0.68
CA SER A 216 3.06 4.78 0.08
C SER A 216 4.49 4.57 0.58
N ILE A 217 5.50 4.83 -0.28
CA ILE A 217 6.91 4.79 0.14
C ILE A 217 7.22 5.90 1.14
N ALA A 218 6.69 7.11 0.96
CA ALA A 218 6.90 8.22 1.88
C ALA A 218 6.41 7.87 3.30
N ASN A 219 5.20 7.31 3.42
CA ASN A 219 4.67 6.85 4.72
C ASN A 219 5.57 5.78 5.36
N LEU A 220 5.98 4.77 4.59
CA LEU A 220 6.90 3.73 5.08
C LEU A 220 8.23 4.31 5.57
N LEU A 221 8.79 5.29 4.86
CA LEU A 221 10.02 5.97 5.24
C LEU A 221 9.83 6.85 6.48
N ALA A 222 8.71 7.56 6.57
CA ALA A 222 8.37 8.41 7.71
C ALA A 222 8.24 7.60 9.01
N GLU A 223 7.55 6.45 8.96
CA GLU A 223 7.42 5.52 10.11
C GLU A 223 8.77 5.00 10.62
N MET A 224 9.78 4.91 9.75
CA MET A 224 11.13 4.48 10.13
C MET A 224 12.05 5.62 10.57
N GLY A 225 11.58 6.87 10.52
CA GLY A 225 12.40 8.06 10.81
C GLY A 225 13.31 8.50 9.66
N GLU A 226 13.15 7.94 8.45
CA GLU A 226 13.93 8.31 7.26
C GLU A 226 13.36 9.58 6.59
N TRP A 227 13.20 10.65 7.38
CA TRP A 227 12.41 11.84 7.02
C TRP A 227 12.90 12.57 5.77
N THR A 228 14.22 12.63 5.53
CA THR A 228 14.76 13.25 4.31
C THR A 228 14.24 12.55 3.05
N LYS A 229 14.22 11.21 3.04
CA LYS A 229 13.72 10.43 1.90
C LYS A 229 12.19 10.47 1.83
N ALA A 230 11.51 10.46 2.98
CA ALA A 230 10.05 10.60 3.03
C ALA A 230 9.58 11.94 2.44
N SER A 231 10.19 13.04 2.88
CA SER A 231 9.95 14.40 2.36
C SER A 231 10.19 14.47 0.85
N ASP A 232 11.26 13.86 0.32
CA ASP A 232 11.49 13.79 -1.13
C ASP A 232 10.31 13.15 -1.88
N HIS A 233 9.81 12.00 -1.40
CA HIS A 233 8.68 11.34 -2.04
C HIS A 233 7.37 12.13 -1.92
N TYR A 234 7.08 12.79 -0.79
CA TYR A 234 5.91 13.67 -0.69
C TYR A 234 6.01 14.88 -1.63
N ARG A 235 7.19 15.49 -1.79
CA ARG A 235 7.37 16.61 -2.73
C ARG A 235 7.22 16.16 -4.19
N ARG A 236 7.77 15.00 -4.56
CA ARG A 236 7.54 14.39 -5.89
C ARG A 236 6.06 14.14 -6.18
N MET A 237 5.30 13.72 -5.17
CA MET A 237 3.85 13.58 -5.29
C MET A 237 3.15 14.89 -5.69
N LEU A 238 3.59 16.01 -5.12
CA LEU A 238 3.06 17.34 -5.43
C LEU A 238 3.50 17.81 -6.82
N ILE A 239 4.75 17.57 -7.18
CA ILE A 239 5.31 17.91 -8.50
C ILE A 239 4.51 17.21 -9.61
N TYR A 240 4.26 15.91 -9.47
CA TYR A 240 3.57 15.11 -10.49
C TYR A 240 2.03 15.18 -10.42
N ALA A 241 1.47 15.92 -9.45
CA ALA A 241 0.04 16.01 -9.19
C ALA A 241 -0.81 16.29 -10.43
N HIS A 242 -0.38 17.23 -11.26
CA HIS A 242 -1.16 17.66 -12.43
C HIS A 242 -1.34 16.55 -13.49
N ALA A 243 -0.42 15.59 -13.57
CA ALA A 243 -0.41 14.54 -14.59
C ALA A 243 -1.22 13.29 -14.18
N TYR A 244 -1.55 13.16 -12.90
CA TYR A 244 -2.10 11.92 -12.35
C TYR A 244 -3.64 11.95 -12.30
N THR A 245 -4.29 10.97 -12.94
CA THR A 245 -5.75 10.97 -13.18
C THR A 245 -6.47 9.70 -12.71
N ARG A 246 -5.79 8.82 -11.97
CA ARG A 246 -6.30 7.50 -11.57
C ARG A 246 -7.22 7.53 -10.33
N LEU A 247 -7.31 8.67 -9.64
CA LEU A 247 -8.15 8.84 -8.44
C LEU A 247 -9.32 9.78 -8.73
N THR A 248 -10.43 9.57 -8.01
CA THR A 248 -11.51 10.56 -8.02
C THR A 248 -11.01 11.88 -7.44
N PRO A 249 -11.53 13.04 -7.87
CA PRO A 249 -11.03 14.34 -7.44
C PRO A 249 -10.97 14.50 -5.91
N GLU A 250 -11.96 14.01 -5.17
CA GLU A 250 -11.99 14.06 -3.71
C GLU A 250 -10.94 13.17 -3.06
N LYS A 251 -10.78 11.93 -3.55
CA LYS A 251 -9.73 11.01 -3.05
C LYS A 251 -8.35 11.57 -3.34
N PHE A 252 -8.18 12.17 -4.53
CA PHE A 252 -6.93 12.78 -4.94
C PHE A 252 -6.59 13.99 -4.07
N ARG A 253 -7.54 14.91 -3.87
CA ARG A 253 -7.38 16.05 -2.94
C ARG A 253 -7.00 15.59 -1.54
N ASN A 254 -7.70 14.58 -1.02
CA ASN A 254 -7.44 14.05 0.32
C ASN A 254 -6.03 13.43 0.42
N MET A 255 -5.58 12.69 -0.60
CA MET A 255 -4.22 12.14 -0.62
C MET A 255 -3.15 13.24 -0.61
N LEU A 256 -3.31 14.27 -1.46
CA LEU A 256 -2.43 15.44 -1.48
C LEU A 256 -2.41 16.17 -0.12
N ALA A 257 -3.58 16.37 0.49
CA ALA A 257 -3.69 16.99 1.81
C ALA A 257 -3.01 16.18 2.92
N ASN A 258 -3.15 14.85 2.91
CA ASN A 258 -2.45 13.98 3.88
C ASN A 258 -0.93 14.04 3.68
N GLY A 259 -0.45 13.98 2.43
CA GLY A 259 1.00 14.11 2.16
C GLY A 259 1.57 15.46 2.56
N LEU A 260 0.80 16.54 2.38
CA LEU A 260 1.16 17.88 2.87
C LEU A 260 1.18 17.94 4.39
N SER A 261 0.19 17.36 5.08
CA SER A 261 0.16 17.33 6.55
C SER A 261 1.38 16.59 7.10
N GLU A 262 1.68 15.39 6.59
CA GLU A 262 2.85 14.62 7.03
C GLU A 262 4.17 15.34 6.69
N SER A 263 4.28 15.96 5.52
CA SER A 263 5.46 16.78 5.16
C SER A 263 5.64 17.98 6.09
N LEU A 264 4.55 18.66 6.49
CA LEU A 264 4.60 19.80 7.43
C LEU A 264 5.02 19.35 8.83
N LYS A 265 4.48 18.22 9.32
CA LYS A 265 4.89 17.64 10.61
C LYS A 265 6.38 17.35 10.62
N MET A 266 6.90 16.65 9.60
CA MET A 266 8.33 16.36 9.51
C MET A 266 9.18 17.63 9.39
N TYR A 267 8.73 18.64 8.63
CA TYR A 267 9.41 19.94 8.56
C TYR A 267 9.52 20.56 9.96
N ALA A 268 8.42 20.63 10.71
CA ALA A 268 8.38 21.18 12.06
C ALA A 268 9.27 20.40 13.03
N ASP A 269 9.12 19.07 13.08
CA ASP A 269 9.87 18.19 13.98
C ASP A 269 11.37 18.15 13.66
N SER A 270 11.73 18.42 12.41
CA SER A 270 13.12 18.51 11.98
C SER A 270 13.75 19.90 12.21
N GLU A 271 12.97 20.87 12.71
CA GLU A 271 13.36 22.28 12.81
C GLU A 271 13.76 22.88 11.44
N GLY A 272 13.05 22.49 10.38
CA GLY A 272 13.27 22.94 9.01
C GLY A 272 14.44 22.28 8.28
N ARG A 273 15.06 21.23 8.84
CA ARG A 273 16.13 20.46 8.16
C ARG A 273 15.62 19.64 6.98
N VAL A 274 14.36 19.19 7.02
CA VAL A 274 13.70 18.60 5.84
C VAL A 274 12.81 19.63 5.19
N GLN A 275 12.67 19.58 3.87
CA GLN A 275 11.91 20.56 3.11
C GLN A 275 10.41 20.21 3.10
N PHE A 276 9.55 21.21 3.34
CA PHE A 276 8.10 21.01 3.34
C PHE A 276 7.53 20.93 1.91
N LEU A 277 7.86 21.93 1.08
CA LEU A 277 7.30 22.10 -0.27
C LEU A 277 8.39 22.04 -1.34
N PRO A 278 8.07 21.57 -2.55
CA PRO A 278 9.01 21.58 -3.64
C PRO A 278 9.44 23.01 -3.98
N ASP A 279 10.72 23.19 -4.29
CA ASP A 279 11.21 24.45 -4.83
C ASP A 279 11.17 24.48 -6.36
N GLY A 280 11.46 25.64 -6.94
CA GLY A 280 11.35 25.87 -8.37
C GLY A 280 12.34 25.06 -9.21
N GLU A 281 13.54 24.77 -8.70
CA GLU A 281 14.55 24.01 -9.44
C GLU A 281 14.26 22.52 -9.38
N GLU A 282 13.94 21.98 -8.20
CA GLU A 282 13.51 20.59 -8.02
C GLU A 282 12.33 20.26 -8.95
N ASN A 283 11.33 21.15 -9.00
CA ASN A 283 10.14 20.96 -9.84
C ASN A 283 10.51 20.89 -11.33
N LYS A 284 11.38 21.79 -11.82
CA LYS A 284 11.83 21.78 -13.21
C LYS A 284 12.60 20.50 -13.54
N GLU A 285 13.56 20.11 -12.70
CA GLU A 285 14.38 18.92 -12.91
C GLU A 285 13.53 17.64 -12.95
N ALA A 286 12.63 17.49 -11.99
CA ALA A 286 11.77 16.31 -11.86
C ALA A 286 10.77 16.17 -13.02
N LEU A 287 10.18 17.27 -13.49
CA LEU A 287 9.28 17.27 -14.64
C LEU A 287 10.05 17.01 -15.94
N GLN A 288 11.21 17.62 -16.12
CA GLN A 288 12.06 17.37 -17.29
C GLN A 288 12.50 15.90 -17.36
N ALA A 289 12.94 15.31 -16.24
CA ALA A 289 13.33 13.92 -16.18
C ALA A 289 12.18 12.95 -16.48
N ALA A 290 10.94 13.34 -16.17
CA ALA A 290 9.73 12.57 -16.47
C ALA A 290 9.15 12.85 -17.88
N GLY A 291 9.74 13.75 -18.66
CA GLY A 291 9.21 14.14 -19.97
C GLY A 291 7.88 14.90 -19.90
N LEU A 292 7.60 15.55 -18.76
CA LEU A 292 6.36 16.29 -18.51
C LEU A 292 6.60 17.79 -18.68
N ASN A 293 5.64 18.49 -19.31
CA ASN A 293 5.67 19.94 -19.43
C ASN A 293 4.95 20.59 -18.24
N GLN A 294 5.50 21.71 -17.75
CA GLN A 294 4.82 22.55 -16.76
C GLN A 294 3.52 23.10 -17.34
N ASN A 295 2.37 22.66 -16.81
CA ASN A 295 1.16 23.47 -16.87
C ASN A 295 1.17 24.42 -15.69
N ASN A 296 1.77 25.59 -15.92
CA ASN A 296 1.97 26.69 -14.98
C ASN A 296 0.79 26.86 -13.99
N PRO A 297 0.89 26.43 -12.72
CA PRO A 297 0.12 27.07 -11.68
C PRO A 297 0.85 28.39 -11.43
N ASN A 298 0.18 29.51 -11.73
CA ASN A 298 0.64 30.87 -11.40
C ASN A 298 1.45 30.86 -10.10
N GLU A 299 2.57 31.62 -10.07
CA GLU A 299 3.35 31.92 -8.86
C GLU A 299 2.51 31.72 -7.60
N LEU A 300 2.90 30.78 -6.74
CA LEU A 300 2.23 30.55 -5.47
C LEU A 300 2.24 31.86 -4.69
N ILE A 301 1.20 32.68 -4.87
CA ILE A 301 0.95 33.81 -4.00
C ILE A 301 0.37 33.18 -2.74
N PHE A 302 1.26 32.85 -1.81
CA PHE A 302 0.93 32.53 -0.44
C PHE A 302 0.20 33.73 0.15
N HIS A 303 -1.12 33.72 0.07
CA HIS A 303 -1.90 34.45 1.06
C HIS A 303 -2.02 33.52 2.25
N GLU A 304 -1.40 33.92 3.36
CA GLU A 304 -1.56 33.44 4.75
C GLU A 304 -2.57 32.28 4.86
N MET A 305 -2.09 31.06 4.64
CA MET A 305 -2.87 29.85 4.85
C MET A 305 -2.58 29.35 6.26
N ASP A 306 -3.61 29.32 7.11
CA ASP A 306 -3.54 28.69 8.42
C ASP A 306 -3.60 27.16 8.24
N LEU A 307 -2.43 26.52 8.27
CA LEU A 307 -2.30 25.06 8.15
C LEU A 307 -2.19 24.44 9.53
N HIS A 308 -3.06 23.45 9.80
CA HIS A 308 -3.11 22.76 11.08
C HIS A 308 -2.88 21.26 10.84
N PRO A 309 -1.75 20.68 11.27
CA PRO A 309 -1.44 19.26 11.04
C PRO A 309 -2.52 18.26 11.47
N ASP A 310 -3.32 18.62 12.47
CA ASP A 310 -4.41 17.80 13.01
C ASP A 310 -5.76 18.00 12.29
N ASP A 311 -5.85 19.00 11.40
CA ASP A 311 -7.01 19.25 10.55
C ASP A 311 -6.62 19.14 9.07
N ILE A 312 -6.89 17.99 8.48
CA ILE A 312 -6.57 17.69 7.08
C ILE A 312 -7.30 18.64 6.12
N GLU A 313 -8.47 19.16 6.49
CA GLU A 313 -9.23 20.06 5.61
C GLU A 313 -8.54 21.42 5.46
N SER A 314 -7.73 21.84 6.46
CA SER A 314 -6.91 23.05 6.37
C SER A 314 -5.94 23.03 5.17
N PHE A 315 -5.53 21.84 4.73
CA PHE A 315 -4.64 21.65 3.58
C PHE A 315 -5.37 21.56 2.23
N TYR A 316 -6.69 21.45 2.20
CA TYR A 316 -7.44 21.31 0.95
C TYR A 316 -7.20 22.44 -0.07
N PRO A 317 -7.08 23.73 0.32
CA PRO A 317 -6.82 24.76 -0.69
C PRO A 317 -5.46 24.57 -1.35
N LEU A 318 -4.42 24.17 -0.61
CA LEU A 318 -3.08 23.92 -1.13
C LEU A 318 -3.05 22.67 -2.00
N ALA A 319 -3.71 21.59 -1.57
CA ALA A 319 -3.92 20.40 -2.40
C ALA A 319 -4.62 20.76 -3.73
N GLU A 320 -5.69 21.55 -3.69
CA GLU A 320 -6.40 22.03 -4.88
C GLU A 320 -5.54 22.90 -5.80
N MET A 321 -4.50 23.58 -5.29
CA MET A 321 -3.53 24.29 -6.12
C MET A 321 -2.71 23.30 -6.96
N TYR A 322 -2.17 22.25 -6.33
CA TYR A 322 -1.37 21.21 -7.01
C TYR A 322 -2.21 20.32 -7.96
N MET A 323 -3.49 20.12 -7.66
CA MET A 323 -4.41 19.42 -8.58
C MET A 323 -4.59 20.15 -9.93
N GLY A 324 -4.26 21.43 -10.02
CA GLY A 324 -4.47 22.22 -11.24
C GLY A 324 -5.94 22.23 -11.66
N ASP A 325 -6.22 21.92 -12.93
CA ASP A 325 -7.57 21.91 -13.49
C ASP A 325 -8.44 20.76 -12.95
N GLN A 326 -7.83 19.69 -12.43
CA GLN A 326 -8.58 18.55 -11.89
C GLN A 326 -9.48 18.94 -10.70
N ARG A 327 -9.14 20.02 -9.97
CA ARG A 327 -10.01 20.54 -8.90
C ARG A 327 -11.38 20.98 -9.43
N MET A 328 -11.49 21.32 -10.72
CA MET A 328 -12.76 21.80 -11.29
C MET A 328 -13.83 20.71 -11.32
N ALA A 329 -13.42 19.44 -11.30
CA ALA A 329 -14.33 18.30 -11.14
C ALA A 329 -14.90 18.19 -9.71
N ILE A 330 -14.31 18.87 -8.72
CA ILE A 330 -14.90 19.03 -7.39
C ILE A 330 -16.00 20.09 -7.46
N SER A 331 -17.18 19.74 -6.95
CA SER A 331 -18.33 20.66 -6.90
C SER A 331 -17.94 22.00 -6.25
N ARG A 332 -18.44 23.11 -6.82
CA ARG A 332 -18.08 24.47 -6.36
C ARG A 332 -18.35 24.70 -4.87
N ARG A 333 -19.35 24.03 -4.28
CA ARG A 333 -19.66 24.12 -2.85
C ARG A 333 -18.63 23.43 -1.95
N LYS A 334 -17.96 22.39 -2.45
CA LYS A 334 -16.94 21.61 -1.72
C LYS A 334 -15.51 22.11 -1.96
N ARG A 335 -15.29 22.93 -3.00
CA ARG A 335 -13.98 23.53 -3.27
C ARG A 335 -13.64 24.56 -2.21
N THR A 336 -12.40 24.49 -1.74
CA THR A 336 -11.89 25.32 -0.64
C THR A 336 -10.95 26.41 -1.14
N LEU A 337 -10.28 26.21 -2.28
CA LEU A 337 -9.40 27.20 -2.87
C LEU A 337 -10.19 28.40 -3.44
N LYS A 338 -9.98 29.57 -2.83
CA LYS A 338 -10.53 30.85 -3.28
C LYS A 338 -9.45 31.63 -4.04
N LEU A 339 -9.54 31.62 -5.36
CA LEU A 339 -8.65 32.45 -6.19
C LEU A 339 -9.17 33.89 -6.28
N PRO A 340 -8.29 34.91 -6.20
CA PRO A 340 -8.65 36.29 -6.51
C PRO A 340 -9.26 36.37 -7.90
N ARG A 341 -10.36 37.10 -8.06
CA ARG A 341 -10.91 37.38 -9.40
C ARG A 341 -9.85 38.19 -10.17
N LYS A 342 -9.28 37.62 -11.24
CA LYS A 342 -8.50 38.41 -12.22
C LYS A 342 -9.39 39.56 -12.68
N LYS A 343 -9.04 40.81 -12.33
CA LYS A 343 -9.67 41.98 -12.93
C LYS A 343 -9.40 41.87 -14.44
N MET A 344 -10.42 41.59 -15.24
CA MET A 344 -10.29 41.72 -16.68
C MET A 344 -9.92 43.17 -16.94
N LYS A 345 -8.70 43.43 -17.39
CA LYS A 345 -8.36 44.72 -18.00
C LYS A 345 -9.34 44.85 -19.17
N LYS A 346 -10.30 45.76 -19.07
CA LYS A 346 -11.12 46.16 -20.23
C LYS A 346 -10.12 46.64 -21.28
N ALA A 347 -10.17 46.01 -22.45
CA ALA A 347 -9.42 46.43 -23.63
C ALA A 347 -9.85 47.83 -24.06
#